data_AF-A0A5B2XIG1-F1
#
_entry.id   AF-A0A5B2XIG1-F1
#
_cell.length_a   1.000
_cell.length_b   1.000
_cell.length_c   1.000
_cell.angle_alpha   90.00
_cell.angle_beta   90.00
_cell.angle_gamma   90.00
#
_symmetry.space_group_name_H-M   'P 1'
#
loop_
_entity.id
_entity.type
_entity.pdbx_description
1 polymer ?
#
loop_
_entity_poly.entity_id
_entity_poly.type
_entity_poly.pdbx_seq_one_letter_code
_entity_poly.pdbx_strand_id
1 'polypeptide(L)'
;MSDGNVRNLPRREWLLRCNDADNGLAICSVLAEAGEVVICGTNDLPMLRLPEGYLAAFHTGLTEAMAVAEQDLRNTRAARTKIANSPPA
;
A
#
# COMPACT_ATOMS: atom_id res chain seq x y z
N MET A 1 12.85 3.93 -39.88
CA MET A 1 12.44 2.81 -39.02
C MET A 1 13.29 2.91 -37.77
N SER A 2 12.75 3.50 -36.71
CA SER A 2 13.49 3.71 -35.46
C SER A 2 13.20 2.53 -34.57
N ASP A 3 14.16 1.62 -34.45
CA ASP A 3 14.07 0.43 -33.61
C ASP A 3 13.80 0.83 -32.16
N GLY A 4 12.64 0.40 -31.67
CA GLY A 4 12.17 0.58 -30.31
C GLY A 4 13.06 -0.17 -29.34
N ASN A 5 14.03 0.53 -28.77
CA ASN A 5 14.73 0.07 -27.58
C ASN A 5 13.80 0.30 -26.38
N VAL A 6 12.86 -0.63 -26.18
CA VAL A 6 12.10 -0.74 -24.93
C VAL A 6 13.13 -1.04 -23.85
N ARG A 7 13.57 0.01 -23.14
CA ARG A 7 14.56 -0.09 -22.08
C ARG A 7 14.06 -1.13 -21.08
N ASN A 8 14.79 -2.23 -20.96
CA ASN A 8 14.54 -3.28 -19.99
C ASN A 8 14.83 -2.72 -18.59
N LEU A 9 13.89 -1.96 -18.04
CA LEU A 9 14.00 -1.38 -16.71
C LEU A 9 14.03 -2.52 -15.69
N PRO A 10 14.91 -2.48 -14.68
CA PRO A 10 15.00 -3.57 -13.71
C PRO A 10 13.71 -3.67 -12.90
N ARG A 11 13.19 -4.89 -12.77
CA ARG A 11 12.10 -5.21 -11.84
C ARG A 11 12.50 -4.83 -10.42
N ARG A 12 11.61 -4.13 -9.73
CA ARG A 12 11.77 -3.76 -8.31
C ARG A 12 10.68 -4.46 -7.51
N GLU A 13 11.03 -4.89 -6.30
CA GLU A 13 10.14 -5.62 -5.40
C GLU A 13 10.23 -5.10 -3.98
N TRP A 14 9.08 -5.01 -3.32
CA TRP A 14 8.94 -4.68 -1.90
C TRP A 14 8.11 -5.76 -1.23
N LEU A 15 8.52 -6.16 -0.03
CA LEU A 15 7.83 -7.15 0.80
C LEU A 15 7.09 -6.47 1.95
N LEU A 16 5.82 -6.77 2.09
CA LEU A 16 4.95 -6.26 3.15
C LEU A 16 4.55 -7.41 4.06
N ARG A 17 4.68 -7.22 5.38
CA ARG A 17 4.08 -8.15 6.35
C ARG A 17 2.57 -7.96 6.30
N CYS A 18 1.85 -9.04 6.06
CA CYS A 18 0.38 -9.08 6.01
C CYS A 18 -0.12 -10.29 6.81
N ASN A 19 -1.43 -10.41 6.97
CA ASN A 19 -2.05 -11.63 7.48
C ASN A 19 -2.73 -12.37 6.32
N ASP A 20 -2.67 -13.69 6.33
CA ASP A 20 -3.43 -14.52 5.39
C ASP A 20 -4.92 -14.62 5.78
N ALA A 21 -5.69 -15.43 5.04
CA ALA A 21 -7.11 -15.62 5.28
C ALA A 21 -7.43 -16.26 6.65
N ASP A 22 -6.46 -16.98 7.24
CA ASP A 22 -6.56 -17.62 8.55
C ASP A 22 -5.96 -16.74 9.67
N ASN A 23 -5.69 -15.46 9.37
CA ASN A 23 -5.07 -14.48 10.25
C ASN A 23 -3.65 -14.87 10.71
N GLY A 24 -2.99 -15.77 9.99
CA GLY A 24 -1.60 -16.15 10.17
C GLY A 24 -0.65 -15.09 9.62
N LEU A 25 0.54 -14.95 10.22
CA LEU A 25 1.55 -14.02 9.73
C LEU A 25 2.08 -14.48 8.37
N ALA A 26 2.01 -13.59 7.38
CA ALA A 26 2.44 -13.85 6.01
C ALA A 26 3.18 -12.67 5.37
N ILE A 27 3.63 -12.86 4.14
CA ILE A 27 4.32 -11.85 3.33
C ILE A 27 3.57 -11.67 2.01
N CYS A 28 3.31 -10.41 1.67
CA CYS A 28 2.73 -9.99 0.39
C CYS A 28 3.81 -9.22 -0.40
N SER A 29 3.84 -9.35 -1.73
CA SER A 29 4.83 -8.66 -2.58
C SER A 29 4.19 -7.56 -3.42
N VAL A 30 4.89 -6.43 -3.55
CA VAL A 30 4.58 -5.38 -4.52
C VAL A 30 5.69 -5.34 -5.56
N LEU A 31 5.33 -5.50 -6.82
CA LEU A 31 6.25 -5.55 -7.96
C LEU A 31 6.06 -4.32 -8.82
N ALA A 32 7.15 -3.70 -9.27
CA ALA A 32 7.14 -2.65 -10.29
C ALA A 32 8.03 -3.06 -11.47
N GLU A 33 7.43 -3.21 -12.64
CA GLU A 33 8.10 -3.66 -13.87
C GLU A 33 7.32 -3.15 -15.09
N ALA A 34 8.04 -2.79 -16.17
CA ALA A 34 7.45 -2.44 -17.46
C ALA A 34 6.32 -1.37 -17.44
N GLY A 35 6.36 -0.44 -16.49
CA GLY A 35 5.32 0.61 -16.36
C GLY A 35 4.05 0.16 -15.65
N GLU A 36 4.08 -1.02 -15.01
CA GLU A 36 2.97 -1.56 -14.21
C GLU A 36 3.39 -1.73 -12.75
N VAL A 37 2.39 -1.71 -11.87
CA VAL A 37 2.52 -2.18 -10.48
C VAL A 37 1.63 -3.40 -10.28
N VAL A 38 2.18 -4.46 -9.70
CA VAL A 38 1.46 -5.70 -9.37
C VAL A 38 1.52 -5.92 -7.87
N ILE A 39 0.36 -6.12 -7.24
CA ILE A 39 0.26 -6.53 -5.84
C ILE A 39 -0.12 -8.00 -5.82
N CYS A 40 0.74 -8.82 -5.25
CA CYS A 40 0.49 -10.24 -5.09
C CYS A 40 0.08 -10.57 -3.65
N GLY A 41 -0.81 -11.55 -3.52
CA GLY A 41 -1.14 -12.15 -2.24
C GLY A 41 -0.02 -13.05 -1.73
N THR A 42 -0.29 -13.74 -0.63
CA THR A 42 0.66 -14.61 0.07
C THR A 42 1.05 -15.88 -0.71
N ASN A 43 0.35 -16.16 -1.81
CA ASN A 43 0.58 -17.27 -2.72
C ASN A 43 1.26 -16.84 -4.04
N ASP A 44 1.85 -15.65 -4.06
CA ASP A 44 2.46 -15.00 -5.24
C ASP A 44 1.51 -14.79 -6.43
N LEU A 45 0.20 -14.99 -6.24
CA LEU A 45 -0.79 -14.72 -7.28
C LEU A 45 -1.13 -13.24 -7.32
N PRO A 46 -1.19 -12.64 -8.53
CA PRO A 46 -1.54 -11.23 -8.68
C PRO A 46 -2.99 -11.01 -8.23
N MET A 47 -3.17 -10.22 -7.18
CA MET A 47 -4.48 -9.79 -6.69
C MET A 47 -4.92 -8.48 -7.35
N LEU A 48 -3.96 -7.60 -7.63
CA LEU A 48 -4.19 -6.34 -8.30
C LEU A 48 -3.07 -6.05 -9.30
N ARG A 49 -3.48 -5.62 -10.49
CA ARG A 49 -2.57 -5.09 -11.52
C ARG A 49 -2.99 -3.67 -11.85
N LEU A 50 -2.03 -2.76 -11.79
CA LEU A 50 -2.18 -1.34 -12.09
C LEU A 50 -1.34 -1.00 -13.31
N PRO A 51 -1.95 -0.91 -14.51
CA PRO A 51 -1.23 -0.49 -15.70
C PRO A 51 -1.00 1.02 -15.68
N GLU A 52 -0.11 1.50 -16.55
CA GLU A 52 0.39 2.89 -16.61
C GLU A 52 -0.72 3.95 -16.46
N GLY A 53 -1.83 3.81 -17.20
CA GLY A 53 -2.92 4.78 -17.22
C GLY A 53 -3.66 4.98 -15.90
N TYR A 54 -3.49 4.09 -14.93
CA TYR A 54 -4.17 4.14 -13.63
C TYR A 54 -3.22 4.49 -12.48
N LEU A 55 -1.91 4.49 -12.70
CA LEU A 55 -0.92 4.72 -11.63
C LEU A 55 -1.09 6.08 -10.97
N ALA A 56 -1.30 7.14 -11.75
CA ALA A 56 -1.46 8.49 -11.22
C ALA A 56 -2.71 8.62 -10.33
N ALA A 57 -3.85 8.11 -10.78
CA ALA A 57 -5.10 8.15 -10.02
C ALA A 57 -5.01 7.29 -8.75
N PHE A 58 -4.43 6.10 -8.86
CA PHE A 58 -4.21 5.21 -7.71
C PHE A 58 -3.29 5.86 -6.67
N HIS A 59 -2.18 6.47 -7.10
CA HIS A 59 -1.26 7.15 -6.21
C HIS A 59 -1.93 8.30 -5.45
N THR A 60 -2.71 9.14 -6.14
CA THR A 60 -3.44 10.24 -5.50
C THR A 60 -4.45 9.71 -4.47
N GLY A 61 -5.29 8.75 -4.86
CA GLY A 61 -6.29 8.17 -3.96
C GLY A 61 -5.68 7.47 -2.75
N LEU A 62 -4.57 6.73 -2.94
CA LEU A 62 -3.85 6.09 -1.84
C LEU A 62 -3.26 7.13 -0.87
N THR A 63 -2.68 8.21 -1.39
CA THR A 63 -2.13 9.30 -0.58
C THR A 63 -3.22 9.97 0.26
N GLU A 64 -4.38 10.27 -0.33
CA GLU A 64 -5.53 10.83 0.39
C GLU A 64 -6.04 9.87 1.47
N ALA A 65 -6.20 8.59 1.15
CA ALA A 65 -6.63 7.57 2.12
C ALA A 65 -5.64 7.45 3.30
N MET A 66 -4.34 7.48 3.04
CA MET A 66 -3.31 7.49 4.09
C MET A 66 -3.43 8.73 4.98
N ALA A 67 -3.61 9.91 4.40
CA ALA A 67 -3.75 11.16 5.16
C ALA A 67 -4.96 11.13 6.10
N VAL A 68 -6.10 10.57 5.65
CA VAL A 68 -7.29 10.36 6.48
C VAL A 68 -7.00 9.39 7.62
N ALA A 69 -6.43 8.22 7.33
CA ALA A 69 -6.10 7.22 8.35
C ALA A 69 -5.14 7.77 9.43
N GLU A 70 -4.14 8.56 9.03
CA GLU A 70 -3.24 9.22 9.97
C GLU A 70 -3.96 10.25 10.85
N GLN A 71 -4.90 11.01 10.27
CA GLN A 71 -5.70 11.96 11.03
C GLN A 71 -6.59 11.26 12.06
N ASP A 72 -7.24 10.16 11.68
CA ASP A 72 -8.05 9.36 12.59
C ASP A 72 -7.22 8.83 13.77
N LEU A 73 -6.01 8.32 13.51
CA LEU A 73 -5.09 7.88 14.56
C LEU A 73 -4.70 9.02 15.52
N ARG A 74 -4.45 10.23 15.00
CA ARG A 74 -4.19 11.41 15.84
C ARG A 74 -5.40 11.74 16.73
N ASN A 75 -6.60 11.69 16.17
CA ASN A 75 -7.85 11.94 16.90
C ASN A 75 -8.08 10.89 18.00
N THR A 76 -7.90 9.60 17.70
CA THR A 76 -8.03 8.51 18.69
C THR A 76 -7.01 8.65 19.81
N ARG A 77 -5.74 8.95 19.49
CA ARG A 77 -4.70 9.18 20.51
C ARG A 77 -5.05 10.36 21.40
N ALA A 78 -5.46 11.49 20.82
CA ALA A 78 -5.88 12.66 21.58
C ALA A 78 -7.07 12.37 22.51
N ALA A 79 -8.06 11.60 22.03
CA ALA A 79 -9.19 11.17 22.84
C ALA A 79 -8.77 10.29 24.03
N ARG A 80 -7.88 9.31 23.80
CA ARG A 80 -7.34 8.44 24.87
C ARG A 80 -6.57 9.25 25.92
N THR A 81 -5.75 10.21 25.50
CA THR A 81 -5.01 11.09 26.42
C THR A 81 -5.94 11.96 27.25
N LYS A 82 -7.03 12.49 26.68
CA LYS A 82 -8.03 13.27 27.43
C LYS A 82 -8.70 12.42 28.52
N ILE A 83 -9.08 11.18 28.21
CA ILE A 83 -9.69 10.26 29.19
C ILE A 83 -8.72 9.95 30.34
N ALA A 84 -7.44 9.70 30.03
CA ALA A 84 -6.44 9.39 31.04
C ALA A 84 -6.14 10.56 32.00
N ASN A 85 -6.37 11.81 31.56
CA ASN A 85 -6.06 13.02 32.33
C ASN A 85 -7.29 13.66 33.00
N SER A 86 -8.48 13.06 32.89
CA SER A 86 -9.67 13.52 33.62
C SER A 86 -9.58 13.06 35.09
N PRO A 87 -9.75 13.95 36.08
CA PRO A 87 -9.79 13.54 37.48
C PRO A 87 -10.99 12.61 37.74
N PRO A 88 -10.88 11.64 38.67
CA PRO A 88 -12.04 10.89 39.11
C PRO A 88 -13.06 11.86 39.74
N ALA A 89 -14.34 11.65 39.39
CA ALA A 89 -15.47 12.37 39.98
C ALA A 89 -15.65 12.04 41.46
#